data_AF-A0A659R2R9-F1
#
_entry.id   AF-A0A659R2R9-F1
#
_cell.length_a   1.000
_cell.length_b   1.000
_cell.length_c   1.000
_cell.angle_alpha   90.00
_cell.angle_beta   90.00
_cell.angle_gamma   90.00
#
_symmetry.space_group_name_H-M   'P 1'
#
loop_
_entity.id
_entity.type
_entity.pdbx_description
1 polymer ?
#
loop_
_entity_poly.entity_id
_entity_poly.type
_entity_poly.pdbx_seq_one_letter_code
_entity_poly.pdbx_strand_id
1 'polypeptide(L)'
;MPRYQHIARQLKTAIEQGELAPGTRLPSSRTWAQELGVSRATVENAYGELVAQGWLERRGQAGTFVSNALRFETAPPIPAVFAGESPEPKPFQMGLPALDLFPREKWARVMGRRLRTQTRFDLALGDVCGEAILRQAIVDYLRVSRSIECLPEQVLITSGYADSMRLILRTLSVPGDSMWVEDPGFPLIRPVITQEGITLAPIPVDADGLNVAAGMRDCPQGRFALVTPAHQSPLGVALSLTRRRQLLAWAANVQ
;
A
#
# COMPACT_ATOMS: atom_id res chain seq x y z
N MET A 1 18.48 29.47 -1.21
CA MET A 1 19.05 28.44 -2.11
C MET A 1 20.19 29.05 -2.92
N PRO A 2 21.36 28.39 -3.03
CA PRO A 2 22.40 28.73 -3.97
C PRO A 2 21.89 28.78 -5.43
N ARG A 3 22.39 29.73 -6.24
CA ARG A 3 21.96 29.94 -7.64
C ARG A 3 22.09 28.70 -8.53
N TYR A 4 23.13 27.88 -8.35
CA TYR A 4 23.34 26.68 -9.16
C TYR A 4 22.22 25.63 -8.98
N GLN A 5 21.65 25.50 -7.77
CA GLN A 5 20.57 24.55 -7.50
C GLN A 5 19.24 24.98 -8.17
N HIS A 6 19.04 26.29 -8.34
CA HIS A 6 17.88 26.78 -9.09
C HIS A 6 18.00 26.41 -10.58
N ILE A 7 19.19 26.62 -11.16
CA ILE A 7 19.49 26.25 -12.55
C ILE A 7 19.37 24.73 -12.74
N ALA A 8 19.93 23.93 -11.83
CA ALA A 8 19.83 22.48 -11.88
C ALA A 8 18.37 22.00 -11.84
N ARG A 9 17.55 22.58 -10.95
CA ARG A 9 16.13 22.25 -10.85
C ARG A 9 15.37 22.60 -12.13
N GLN A 10 15.58 23.80 -12.69
CA GLN A 10 14.91 24.21 -13.93
C GLN A 10 15.25 23.26 -15.08
N LEU A 11 16.53 22.90 -15.24
CA LEU A 11 16.96 21.97 -16.29
C LEU A 11 16.33 20.58 -16.10
N LYS A 12 16.31 20.09 -14.85
CA LYS A 12 15.68 18.82 -14.50
C LYS A 12 14.19 18.82 -14.84
N THR A 13 13.46 19.88 -14.49
CA THR A 13 12.04 20.02 -14.81
C THR A 13 11.79 20.01 -16.31
N ALA A 14 12.60 20.72 -17.10
CA ALA A 14 12.51 20.69 -18.56
C ALA A 14 12.76 19.29 -19.16
N ILE A 15 13.70 18.53 -18.58
CA ILE A 15 13.94 17.14 -18.96
C ILE A 15 12.75 16.24 -18.58
N GLU A 16 12.21 16.38 -17.37
CA GLU A 16 11.05 15.61 -16.87
C GLU A 16 9.77 15.86 -17.67
N GLN A 17 9.58 17.10 -18.13
CA GLN A 17 8.44 17.49 -18.97
C GLN A 17 8.62 17.10 -20.45
N GLY A 18 9.78 16.55 -20.82
CA GLY A 18 10.10 16.14 -22.19
C GLY A 18 10.47 17.28 -23.13
N GLU A 19 10.67 18.50 -22.62
CA GLU A 19 11.15 19.65 -23.41
C GLU A 19 12.60 19.43 -23.88
N LEU A 20 13.39 18.72 -23.08
CA LEU A 20 14.75 18.28 -23.41
C LEU A 20 14.80 16.75 -23.52
N ALA A 21 14.73 16.24 -24.74
CA ALA A 21 14.74 14.81 -25.01
C ALA A 21 16.08 14.14 -24.63
N PRO A 22 16.08 12.86 -24.24
CA PRO A 22 17.31 12.07 -24.10
C PRO A 22 18.23 12.19 -25.31
N GLY A 23 19.53 12.38 -25.07
CA GLY A 23 20.53 12.57 -26.11
C GLY A 23 20.67 14.01 -26.63
N THR A 24 19.84 14.95 -26.17
CA THR A 24 19.97 16.37 -26.50
C THR A 24 21.28 16.93 -25.95
N ARG A 25 22.04 17.64 -26.80
CA ARG A 25 23.27 18.34 -26.40
C ARG A 25 22.92 19.64 -25.69
N LEU A 26 23.52 19.88 -24.54
CA LEU A 26 23.39 21.14 -23.82
C LEU A 26 24.44 22.17 -24.27
N PRO A 27 24.15 23.48 -24.10
CA PRO A 27 25.13 24.53 -24.32
C PRO A 27 26.37 24.34 -23.43
N SER A 28 27.53 24.81 -23.90
CA SER A 28 28.75 24.76 -23.11
C SER A 28 28.60 25.58 -21.81
N SER A 29 29.37 25.23 -20.77
CA SER A 29 29.33 25.97 -19.50
C SER A 29 29.59 27.47 -19.67
N ARG A 30 30.37 27.85 -20.69
CA ARG A 30 30.74 29.24 -20.98
C ARG A 30 29.59 29.98 -21.64
N THR A 31 29.01 29.37 -22.67
CA THR A 31 27.87 29.92 -23.42
C THR A 31 26.68 30.13 -22.49
N TRP A 32 26.34 29.11 -21.71
CA TRP A 32 25.17 29.17 -20.85
C TRP A 32 25.34 30.13 -19.68
N ALA A 33 26.57 30.28 -19.17
CA ALA A 33 26.88 31.28 -18.15
C ALA A 33 26.72 32.71 -18.66
N GLN A 34 27.06 32.98 -19.93
CA GLN A 34 26.84 34.28 -20.57
C GLN A 34 25.35 34.58 -20.74
N GLU A 35 24.57 33.62 -21.24
CA GLU A 35 23.12 33.76 -21.43
C GLU A 35 22.37 34.01 -20.13
N LEU A 36 22.73 33.29 -19.07
CA LEU A 36 22.10 33.42 -17.75
C LEU A 36 22.64 34.58 -16.91
N GLY A 37 23.69 35.28 -17.37
CA GLY A 37 24.34 36.35 -16.59
C GLY A 37 24.95 35.87 -15.27
N VAL A 38 25.49 34.65 -15.24
CA VAL A 38 26.09 34.02 -14.05
C VAL A 38 27.55 33.65 -14.25
N SER A 39 28.25 33.29 -13.18
CA SER A 39 29.62 32.78 -13.30
C SER A 39 29.63 31.39 -13.94
N ARG A 40 30.67 31.11 -14.73
CA ARG A 40 30.91 29.76 -15.30
C ARG A 40 30.90 28.66 -14.23
N ALA A 41 31.46 28.94 -13.06
CA ALA A 41 31.47 28.00 -11.94
C ALA A 41 30.05 27.62 -11.47
N THR A 42 29.09 28.55 -11.55
CA THR A 42 27.69 28.29 -11.19
C THR A 42 27.05 27.27 -12.14
N VAL A 43 27.30 27.41 -13.45
CA VAL A 43 26.81 26.47 -14.47
C VAL A 43 27.51 25.12 -14.38
N GLU A 44 28.83 25.11 -14.18
CA GLU A 44 29.59 23.85 -13.98
C GLU A 44 29.09 23.08 -12.77
N ASN A 45 28.76 23.76 -11.67
CA ASN A 45 28.18 23.12 -10.49
C ASN A 45 26.77 22.57 -10.76
N ALA A 46 25.92 23.28 -11.50
CA ALA A 46 24.60 22.79 -11.89
C ALA A 46 24.68 21.56 -12.80
N TYR A 47 25.55 21.59 -13.82
CA TYR A 47 25.80 20.42 -14.67
C TYR A 47 26.44 19.28 -13.88
N GLY A 48 27.38 19.56 -12.98
CA GLY A 48 28.01 18.55 -12.14
C GLY A 48 27.00 17.84 -11.25
N GLU A 49 26.06 18.58 -10.65
CA GLU A 49 24.96 18.03 -9.87
C GLU A 49 24.05 17.12 -10.71
N LEU A 50 23.64 17.56 -11.90
CA LEU A 50 22.77 16.76 -12.76
C LEU A 50 23.47 15.55 -13.39
N VAL A 51 24.79 15.63 -13.62
CA VAL A 51 25.60 14.48 -14.02
C VAL A 51 25.72 13.48 -12.89
N ALA A 52 25.98 13.94 -11.66
CA ALA A 52 26.04 13.06 -10.49
C ALA A 52 24.72 12.35 -10.21
N GLN A 53 23.59 12.99 -10.56
CA GLN A 53 22.24 12.40 -10.47
C GLN A 53 21.85 11.53 -11.67
N GLY A 54 22.67 11.49 -12.73
CA GLY A 54 22.40 10.70 -13.94
C GLY A 54 21.42 11.32 -14.94
N TRP A 55 20.97 12.56 -14.72
CA TRP A 55 20.14 13.31 -15.68
C TRP A 55 20.93 13.72 -16.92
N LEU A 56 22.22 14.03 -16.72
CA LEU A 56 23.13 14.42 -17.79
C LEU A 56 24.32 13.46 -17.85
N GLU A 57 24.98 13.43 -19.00
CA GLU A 57 26.22 12.71 -19.21
C GLU A 57 27.26 13.61 -19.89
N ARG A 58 28.53 13.50 -19.46
CA ARG A 58 29.66 14.19 -20.09
C ARG A 58 30.30 13.25 -21.11
N ARG A 59 30.30 13.64 -22.38
CA ARG A 59 30.91 12.87 -23.49
C ARG A 59 32.25 13.48 -23.93
N GLY A 60 33.13 13.80 -22.98
CA GLY A 60 34.45 14.39 -23.25
C GLY A 60 34.38 15.70 -24.05
N GLN A 61 35.15 15.79 -25.15
CA GLN A 61 35.15 16.96 -26.05
C GLN A 61 33.80 17.19 -26.75
N ALA A 62 32.93 16.18 -26.83
CA ALA A 62 31.61 16.34 -27.41
C ALA A 62 30.65 17.16 -26.52
N GLY A 63 31.00 17.42 -25.25
CA GLY A 63 30.20 18.25 -24.33
C GLY A 63 29.27 17.45 -23.41
N THR A 64 28.25 18.12 -22.88
CA THR A 64 27.27 17.57 -21.94
C THR A 64 25.95 17.29 -22.67
N PHE A 65 25.35 16.13 -22.42
CA PHE A 65 24.12 15.68 -23.06
C PHE A 65 23.11 15.25 -22.01
N VAL A 66 21.82 15.29 -22.33
CA VAL A 66 20.77 14.61 -21.56
C VAL A 66 21.00 13.10 -21.66
N SER A 67 21.00 12.40 -20.54
CA SER A 67 21.33 10.98 -20.47
C SER A 67 20.36 10.13 -21.31
N ASN A 68 20.91 9.27 -22.16
CA ASN A 68 20.12 8.29 -22.93
C ASN A 68 19.51 7.18 -22.07
N ALA A 69 19.96 7.03 -20.82
CA ALA A 69 19.44 6.03 -19.90
C ALA A 69 18.11 6.43 -19.23
N LEU A 70 17.65 7.68 -19.45
CA LEU A 70 16.37 8.16 -18.90
C LEU A 70 15.21 7.41 -19.56
N ARG A 71 14.58 6.52 -18.79
CA ARG A 71 13.31 5.90 -19.14
C ARG A 71 12.21 6.59 -18.35
N PHE A 72 11.40 7.38 -19.05
CA PHE A 72 10.14 7.86 -18.49
C PHE A 72 9.10 6.74 -18.66
N GLU A 73 9.10 5.79 -17.74
CA GLU A 73 7.98 4.86 -17.63
C GLU A 73 6.79 5.64 -17.10
N THR A 74 5.79 5.86 -17.95
CA THR A 74 4.44 6.20 -17.50
C THR A 74 3.90 4.98 -16.77
N ALA A 75 4.17 4.92 -15.46
CA ALA A 75 3.54 3.91 -14.61
C ALA A 75 2.02 4.04 -14.78
N PRO A 76 1.30 2.95 -15.09
CA PRO A 76 -0.15 3.00 -15.10
C PRO A 76 -0.60 3.47 -13.71
N PRO A 77 -1.63 4.34 -13.63
CA PRO A 77 -2.14 4.78 -12.34
C PRO A 77 -2.52 3.54 -11.54
N ILE A 78 -1.88 3.36 -10.38
CA ILE A 78 -2.30 2.34 -9.41
C ILE A 78 -3.68 2.79 -8.93
N PRO A 79 -4.75 2.03 -9.17
CA PRO A 79 -6.06 2.41 -8.68
C PRO A 79 -5.96 2.51 -7.15
N ALA A 80 -6.32 3.65 -6.56
CA ALA A 80 -6.47 3.73 -5.12
C ALA A 80 -7.65 2.83 -4.72
N VAL A 81 -7.35 1.64 -4.20
CA VAL A 81 -8.34 0.60 -3.93
C VAL A 81 -9.16 0.90 -2.65
N PHE A 82 -8.75 1.89 -1.86
CA PHE A 82 -9.44 2.30 -0.64
C PHE A 82 -9.81 3.78 -0.71
N ALA A 83 -11.08 4.06 -0.41
CA ALA A 83 -11.66 5.40 -0.40
C ALA A 83 -10.80 6.38 0.41
N GLY A 84 -10.51 7.55 -0.18
CA GLY A 84 -9.70 8.59 0.44
C GLY A 84 -9.24 9.70 -0.49
N GLU A 85 -9.47 9.58 -1.80
CA GLU A 85 -8.99 10.58 -2.78
C GLU A 85 -9.75 11.91 -2.77
N SER A 86 -10.95 11.97 -2.17
CA SER A 86 -11.70 13.23 -2.07
C SER A 86 -11.41 13.93 -0.74
N PRO A 87 -10.95 15.20 -0.75
CA PRO A 87 -10.71 15.97 0.47
C PRO A 87 -12.00 16.23 1.26
N GLU A 88 -13.17 16.14 0.60
CA GLU A 88 -14.48 16.25 1.23
C GLU A 88 -15.23 14.92 1.14
N PRO A 89 -15.67 14.36 2.30
CA PRO A 89 -16.53 13.18 2.35
C PRO A 89 -17.86 13.41 1.62
N LYS A 90 -18.32 12.43 0.86
CA LYS A 90 -19.68 12.44 0.27
C LYS A 90 -20.69 11.78 1.22
N PRO A 91 -21.98 12.18 1.20
CA PRO A 91 -23.03 11.46 1.92
C PRO A 91 -23.04 9.97 1.55
N PHE A 92 -23.18 9.10 2.56
CA PHE A 92 -23.17 7.64 2.41
C PHE A 92 -21.88 7.06 1.77
N GLN A 93 -20.76 7.79 1.81
CA GLN A 93 -19.47 7.27 1.37
C GLN A 93 -19.05 6.07 2.23
N MET A 94 -18.85 4.93 1.58
CA MET A 94 -18.38 3.71 2.22
C MET A 94 -16.91 3.84 2.65
N GLY A 95 -16.58 3.22 3.79
CA GLY A 95 -15.19 3.07 4.25
C GLY A 95 -14.60 4.30 4.96
N LEU A 96 -15.38 5.37 5.15
CA LEU A 96 -14.93 6.52 5.93
C LEU A 96 -15.45 6.44 7.38
N PRO A 97 -14.59 6.36 8.40
CA PRO A 97 -15.02 6.41 9.80
C PRO A 97 -15.39 7.85 10.22
N ALA A 98 -16.00 8.01 11.40
CA ALA A 98 -16.29 9.31 12.00
C ALA A 98 -14.99 10.06 12.38
N LEU A 99 -14.41 10.80 11.43
CA LEU A 99 -13.13 11.50 11.58
C LEU A 99 -13.15 12.60 12.66
N ASP A 100 -14.32 13.18 12.91
CA ASP A 100 -14.61 14.17 13.94
C ASP A 100 -14.57 13.58 15.36
N LEU A 101 -14.90 12.28 15.51
CA LEU A 101 -14.85 11.56 16.78
C LEU A 101 -13.45 11.03 17.13
N PHE A 102 -12.44 11.28 16.30
CA PHE A 102 -11.08 10.83 16.59
C PHE A 102 -10.55 11.48 17.88
N PRO A 103 -10.10 10.70 18.89
CA PRO A 103 -9.78 11.22 20.22
C PRO A 103 -8.39 11.89 20.27
N ARG A 104 -8.26 13.05 19.61
CA ARG A 104 -7.00 13.80 19.41
C ARG A 104 -6.21 14.03 20.69
N GLU A 105 -6.86 14.49 21.76
CA GLU A 105 -6.20 14.78 23.03
C GLU A 105 -5.61 13.54 23.70
N LYS A 106 -6.37 12.43 23.72
CA LYS A 106 -5.89 11.15 24.28
C LYS A 106 -4.70 10.64 23.48
N TRP A 107 -4.76 10.74 22.15
CA TRP A 107 -3.68 10.31 21.26
C TRP A 107 -2.41 11.16 21.48
N ALA A 108 -2.54 12.48 21.51
CA ALA A 108 -1.43 13.40 21.78
C ALA A 108 -0.75 13.10 23.13
N ARG A 109 -1.54 12.82 24.17
CA ARG A 109 -1.02 12.45 25.49
C ARG A 109 -0.24 11.13 25.47
N VAL A 110 -0.76 10.10 24.80
CA VAL A 110 -0.09 8.80 24.67
C VAL A 110 1.21 8.93 23.87
N MET A 111 1.16 9.60 22.71
CA MET A 111 2.31 9.84 21.86
C MET A 111 3.39 10.65 22.59
N GLY A 112 3.01 11.73 23.27
CA GLY A 112 3.93 12.54 24.05
C GLY A 112 4.59 11.77 25.19
N ARG A 113 3.86 10.84 25.84
CA ARG A 113 4.45 9.94 26.86
C ARG A 113 5.46 8.99 26.24
N ARG A 114 5.16 8.37 25.10
CA ARG A 114 6.08 7.45 24.40
C ARG A 114 7.37 8.16 23.99
N LEU A 115 7.26 9.34 23.37
CA LEU A 115 8.42 10.14 22.97
C LEU A 115 9.37 10.48 24.13
N ARG A 116 8.84 10.72 25.35
CA ARG A 116 9.66 11.01 26.53
C ARG A 116 10.28 9.78 27.20
N THR A 117 9.75 8.58 26.93
CA THR A 117 10.14 7.34 27.63
C THR A 117 10.92 6.37 26.76
N GLN A 118 10.89 6.56 25.43
CA GLN A 118 11.68 5.77 24.50
C GLN A 118 13.17 6.08 24.63
N THR A 119 13.97 5.04 24.48
CA THR A 119 15.42 5.11 24.31
C THR A 119 15.76 5.28 22.83
N ARG A 120 17.01 5.65 22.54
CA ARG A 120 17.50 5.70 21.14
C ARG A 120 17.45 4.34 20.43
N PHE A 121 17.42 3.23 21.16
CA PHE A 121 17.36 1.88 20.58
C PHE A 121 15.95 1.52 20.13
N ASP A 122 14.92 2.12 20.72
CA ASP A 122 13.52 1.95 20.29
C ASP A 122 13.22 2.64 18.95
N LEU A 123 14.19 3.38 18.40
CA LEU A 123 14.13 4.02 17.08
C LEU A 123 14.83 3.18 16.01
N ALA A 124 15.51 2.10 16.39
CA ALA A 124 16.11 1.18 15.43
C ALA A 124 15.00 0.40 14.69
N LEU A 125 15.38 -0.25 13.59
CA LEU A 125 14.48 -1.19 12.93
C LEU A 125 14.13 -2.31 13.91
N GLY A 126 12.84 -2.41 14.24
CA GLY A 126 12.32 -3.41 15.16
C GLY A 126 12.13 -4.78 14.51
N ASP A 127 11.46 -5.65 15.25
CA ASP A 127 11.01 -6.96 14.78
C ASP A 127 10.12 -6.82 13.53
N VAL A 128 10.34 -7.68 12.53
CA VAL A 128 9.61 -7.67 11.25
C VAL A 128 8.11 -7.92 11.41
N CYS A 129 7.68 -8.59 12.48
CA CYS A 129 6.28 -8.81 12.83
C CYS A 129 5.67 -7.65 13.64
N GLY A 130 6.49 -6.66 14.04
CA GLY A 130 6.11 -5.53 14.87
C GLY A 130 6.53 -5.68 16.34
N GLU A 131 6.47 -4.56 17.06
CA GLU A 131 6.89 -4.44 18.46
C GLU A 131 6.25 -5.50 19.37
N ALA A 132 7.07 -6.24 20.12
CA ALA A 132 6.59 -7.34 20.97
C ALA A 132 5.55 -6.87 22.01
N ILE A 133 5.76 -5.69 22.61
CA ILE A 133 4.83 -5.11 23.59
C ILE A 133 3.49 -4.77 22.93
N LEU A 134 3.49 -4.31 21.68
CA LEU A 134 2.27 -4.04 20.92
C LEU A 134 1.52 -5.33 20.59
N ARG A 135 2.25 -6.36 20.15
CA ARG A 135 1.68 -7.68 19.85
C ARG A 135 1.01 -8.28 21.09
N GLN A 136 1.66 -8.22 22.26
CA GLN A 136 1.05 -8.66 23.52
C GLN A 136 -0.21 -7.86 23.87
N ALA A 137 -0.18 -6.53 23.75
CA ALA A 137 -1.35 -5.69 24.04
C ALA A 137 -2.54 -6.00 23.11
N ILE A 138 -2.27 -6.36 21.85
CA ILE A 138 -3.30 -6.80 20.90
C ILE A 138 -3.87 -8.16 21.31
N VAL A 139 -3.04 -9.13 21.71
CA VAL A 139 -3.50 -10.43 22.22
C VAL A 139 -4.44 -10.24 23.40
N ASP A 140 -4.04 -9.42 24.39
CA ASP A 140 -4.85 -9.15 25.58
C ASP A 140 -6.19 -8.51 25.21
N TYR A 141 -6.18 -7.56 24.27
CA TYR A 141 -7.40 -6.92 23.76
C TYR A 141 -8.31 -7.90 23.02
N LEU A 142 -7.76 -8.75 22.13
CA LEU A 142 -8.53 -9.70 21.35
C LEU A 142 -9.16 -10.80 22.21
N ARG A 143 -8.47 -11.24 23.27
CA ARG A 143 -9.02 -12.18 24.25
C ARG A 143 -10.29 -11.61 24.90
N VAL A 144 -10.24 -10.36 25.38
CA VAL A 144 -11.38 -9.73 26.07
C VAL A 144 -12.50 -9.34 25.10
N SER A 145 -12.16 -8.74 23.95
CA SER A 145 -13.14 -8.15 23.04
C SER A 145 -13.76 -9.14 22.06
N ARG A 146 -13.06 -10.22 21.72
CA ARG A 146 -13.46 -11.16 20.66
C ARG A 146 -13.32 -12.64 21.05
N SER A 147 -12.85 -12.94 22.26
CA SER A 147 -12.58 -14.33 22.70
C SER A 147 -11.67 -15.10 21.74
N ILE A 148 -10.74 -14.39 21.10
CA ILE A 148 -9.73 -15.00 20.24
C ILE A 148 -8.55 -15.41 21.12
N GLU A 149 -8.22 -16.69 21.08
CA GLU A 149 -7.02 -17.23 21.71
C GLU A 149 -5.88 -17.26 20.69
N CYS A 150 -4.85 -16.45 20.92
CA CYS A 150 -3.62 -16.46 20.13
C CYS A 150 -2.43 -16.05 21.00
N LEU A 151 -1.24 -16.36 20.50
CA LEU A 151 0.04 -15.98 21.10
C LEU A 151 0.61 -14.73 20.40
N PRO A 152 1.46 -13.92 21.05
CA PRO A 152 2.07 -12.73 20.44
C PRO A 152 2.85 -13.04 19.16
N GLU A 153 3.45 -14.23 19.04
CA GLU A 153 4.19 -14.70 17.86
C GLU A 153 3.29 -14.95 16.65
N GLN A 154 1.98 -15.09 16.86
CA GLN A 154 0.97 -15.28 15.82
C GLN A 154 0.34 -13.96 15.36
N VAL A 155 0.75 -12.82 15.94
CA VAL A 155 0.27 -11.49 15.57
C VAL A 155 1.30 -10.81 14.68
N LEU A 156 0.91 -10.42 13.47
CA LEU A 156 1.72 -9.65 12.54
C LEU A 156 1.11 -8.27 12.33
N ILE A 157 1.91 -7.22 12.53
CA ILE A 157 1.50 -5.83 12.33
C ILE A 157 1.81 -5.41 10.89
N THR A 158 0.81 -4.92 10.16
CA THR A 158 0.93 -4.44 8.78
C THR A 158 0.40 -3.01 8.64
N SER A 159 0.61 -2.43 7.46
CA SER A 159 0.11 -1.09 7.08
C SER A 159 -1.39 -1.04 6.77
N GLY A 160 -2.09 -2.18 6.77
CA GLY A 160 -3.53 -2.20 6.56
C GLY A 160 -4.05 -3.52 5.98
N TYR A 161 -5.36 -3.57 5.76
CA TYR A 161 -6.07 -4.79 5.35
C TYR A 161 -5.56 -5.37 4.01
N ALA A 162 -5.29 -4.51 3.01
CA ALA A 162 -4.78 -4.95 1.72
C ALA A 162 -3.42 -5.64 1.84
N ASP A 163 -2.50 -5.06 2.62
CA ASP A 163 -1.15 -5.61 2.79
C ASP A 163 -1.17 -6.88 3.62
N SER A 164 -2.03 -6.97 4.64
CA SER A 164 -2.29 -8.23 5.35
C SER A 164 -2.78 -9.32 4.39
N MET A 165 -3.76 -9.01 3.53
CA MET A 165 -4.28 -9.98 2.57
C MET A 165 -3.21 -10.44 1.58
N ARG A 166 -2.40 -9.53 1.04
CA ARG A 166 -1.27 -9.89 0.17
C ARG A 166 -0.28 -10.81 0.88
N LEU A 167 0.09 -10.49 2.11
CA LEU A 167 1.02 -11.30 2.90
C LEU A 167 0.47 -12.72 3.13
N ILE A 168 -0.81 -12.84 3.51
CA ILE A 168 -1.47 -14.13 3.71
C ILE A 168 -1.45 -14.94 2.41
N LEU A 169 -1.88 -14.35 1.29
CA LEU A 169 -2.00 -15.07 0.03
C LEU A 169 -0.64 -15.47 -0.54
N ARG A 170 0.37 -14.60 -0.53
CA ARG A 170 1.73 -14.97 -0.97
C ARG A 170 2.34 -16.11 -0.16
N THR A 171 1.93 -16.25 1.09
CA THR A 171 2.46 -17.28 1.99
C THR A 171 1.72 -18.60 1.81
N LEU A 172 0.40 -18.56 1.62
CA LEU A 172 -0.45 -19.76 1.70
C LEU A 172 -0.96 -20.26 0.36
N SER A 173 -1.05 -19.40 -0.66
CA SER A 173 -1.67 -19.70 -1.95
C SER A 173 -0.67 -19.90 -3.09
N VAL A 174 -1.11 -20.62 -4.11
CA VAL A 174 -0.47 -20.70 -5.42
C VAL A 174 -1.38 -20.08 -6.49
N PRO A 175 -0.82 -19.48 -7.56
CA PRO A 175 -1.62 -18.95 -8.66
C PRO A 175 -2.57 -20.02 -9.22
N GLY A 176 -3.84 -19.66 -9.38
CA GLY A 176 -4.90 -20.57 -9.81
C GLY A 176 -5.76 -21.14 -8.67
N ASP A 177 -5.31 -21.02 -7.41
CA ASP A 177 -6.15 -21.37 -6.26
C ASP A 177 -7.48 -20.61 -6.29
N SER A 178 -8.54 -21.24 -5.76
CA SER A 178 -9.88 -20.67 -5.73
C SER A 178 -10.25 -20.20 -4.32
N MET A 179 -10.84 -19.01 -4.21
CA MET A 179 -11.35 -18.45 -2.96
C MET A 179 -12.85 -18.20 -3.05
N TRP A 180 -13.62 -18.81 -2.15
CA TRP A 180 -15.01 -18.45 -1.93
C TRP A 180 -15.11 -17.03 -1.41
N VAL A 181 -15.94 -16.22 -2.07
CA VAL A 181 -16.28 -14.87 -1.65
C VAL A 181 -17.78 -14.72 -1.60
N GLU A 182 -18.28 -13.94 -0.65
CA GLU A 182 -19.69 -13.62 -0.54
C GLU A 182 -20.20 -12.90 -1.81
N ASP A 183 -21.40 -13.27 -2.26
CA ASP A 183 -22.12 -12.62 -3.34
C ASP A 183 -23.59 -12.35 -2.97
N PRO A 184 -24.02 -11.07 -2.84
CA PRO A 184 -23.19 -9.87 -2.92
C PRO A 184 -22.18 -9.81 -1.76
N GLY A 185 -20.99 -9.22 -1.99
CA GLY A 185 -19.92 -9.14 -1.00
C GLY A 185 -19.13 -7.83 -1.06
N PHE A 186 -18.18 -7.63 -0.15
CA PHE A 186 -17.37 -6.41 -0.07
C PHE A 186 -16.45 -6.26 -1.31
N PRO A 187 -16.66 -5.26 -2.18
CA PRO A 187 -16.00 -5.22 -3.49
C PRO A 187 -14.55 -4.77 -3.44
N LEU A 188 -14.17 -3.93 -2.46
CA LEU A 188 -12.88 -3.23 -2.46
C LEU A 188 -11.68 -4.16 -2.34
N ILE A 189 -11.84 -5.33 -1.73
CA ILE A 189 -10.72 -6.27 -1.58
C ILE A 189 -10.51 -7.18 -2.80
N ARG A 190 -11.51 -7.29 -3.69
CA ARG A 190 -11.46 -8.20 -4.85
C ARG A 190 -10.24 -7.96 -5.75
N PRO A 191 -9.87 -6.71 -6.12
CA PRO A 191 -8.69 -6.46 -6.95
C PRO A 191 -7.39 -6.95 -6.30
N VAL A 192 -7.25 -6.79 -4.98
CA VAL A 192 -6.06 -7.24 -4.23
C VAL A 192 -5.93 -8.75 -4.31
N ILE A 193 -7.03 -9.48 -4.16
CA ILE A 193 -7.04 -10.94 -4.21
C ILE A 193 -6.72 -11.44 -5.63
N THR A 194 -7.34 -10.85 -6.66
CA THR A 194 -7.09 -11.24 -8.06
C THR A 194 -5.67 -10.93 -8.53
N GLN A 195 -5.05 -9.86 -8.01
CA GLN A 195 -3.65 -9.51 -8.31
C GLN A 195 -2.65 -10.55 -7.80
N GLU A 196 -2.98 -11.28 -6.74
CA GLU A 196 -2.17 -12.38 -6.23
C GLU A 196 -2.48 -13.72 -6.95
N GLY A 197 -3.21 -13.68 -8.08
CA GLY A 197 -3.44 -14.84 -8.94
C GLY A 197 -4.55 -15.78 -8.47
N ILE A 198 -5.41 -15.34 -7.54
CA ILE A 198 -6.50 -16.13 -6.98
C ILE A 198 -7.78 -15.98 -7.80
N THR A 199 -8.40 -17.12 -8.10
CA THR A 199 -9.71 -17.18 -8.76
C THR A 199 -10.82 -16.95 -7.73
N LEU A 200 -11.63 -15.92 -7.92
CA LEU A 200 -12.76 -15.63 -7.04
C LEU A 200 -13.97 -16.50 -7.42
N ALA A 201 -14.49 -17.24 -6.46
CA ALA A 201 -15.68 -18.07 -6.57
C ALA A 201 -16.84 -17.41 -5.80
N PRO A 202 -17.82 -16.79 -6.47
CA PRO A 202 -18.92 -16.10 -5.80
C PRO A 202 -19.90 -17.12 -5.20
N ILE A 203 -20.16 -17.00 -3.90
CA ILE A 203 -21.10 -17.87 -3.17
C ILE A 203 -22.30 -17.04 -2.68
N PRO A 204 -23.54 -17.46 -2.98
CA PRO A 204 -24.72 -16.70 -2.61
C PRO A 204 -24.85 -16.54 -1.09
N VAL A 205 -25.29 -15.36 -0.68
CA VAL A 205 -25.63 -15.03 0.72
C VAL A 205 -27.14 -15.04 0.89
N ASP A 206 -27.62 -15.78 1.89
CA ASP A 206 -29.03 -15.78 2.31
C ASP A 206 -29.19 -15.21 3.74
N ALA A 207 -30.37 -15.38 4.34
CA ALA A 207 -30.68 -14.86 5.67
C ALA A 207 -29.77 -15.43 6.78
N ASP A 208 -29.11 -16.57 6.54
CA ASP A 208 -28.16 -17.21 7.44
C ASP A 208 -26.69 -16.89 7.10
N GLY A 209 -26.44 -16.01 6.13
CA GLY A 209 -25.12 -15.64 5.63
C GLY A 209 -24.69 -16.46 4.40
N LEU A 210 -23.37 -16.60 4.20
CA LEU A 210 -22.80 -17.34 3.06
C LEU A 210 -23.32 -18.78 3.00
N ASN A 211 -23.85 -19.19 1.85
CA ASN A 211 -24.42 -20.51 1.67
C ASN A 211 -23.35 -21.58 1.42
N VAL A 212 -22.83 -22.17 2.49
CA VAL A 212 -21.77 -23.21 2.44
C VAL A 212 -22.16 -24.40 1.56
N ALA A 213 -23.43 -24.83 1.60
CA ALA A 213 -23.88 -25.96 0.78
C ALA A 213 -23.88 -25.64 -0.72
N ALA A 214 -24.20 -24.39 -1.10
CA ALA A 214 -24.02 -23.93 -2.48
C ALA A 214 -22.55 -23.90 -2.86
N GLY A 215 -21.67 -23.35 -2.01
CA GLY A 215 -20.23 -23.36 -2.24
C GLY A 215 -19.65 -24.75 -2.48
N MET A 216 -20.03 -25.73 -1.66
CA MET A 216 -19.58 -27.12 -1.82
C MET A 216 -20.06 -27.79 -3.11
N ARG A 217 -21.28 -27.45 -3.59
CA ARG A 217 -21.83 -28.03 -4.82
C ARG A 217 -21.31 -27.34 -6.08
N ASP A 218 -21.31 -26.02 -6.07
CA ASP A 218 -21.14 -25.19 -7.26
C ASP A 218 -19.69 -24.76 -7.45
N CYS A 219 -18.90 -24.72 -6.37
CA CYS A 219 -17.49 -24.33 -6.36
C CYS A 219 -16.63 -25.28 -5.49
N PRO A 220 -16.65 -26.60 -5.74
CA PRO A 220 -15.98 -27.60 -4.89
C PRO A 220 -14.46 -27.42 -4.79
N GLN A 221 -13.84 -26.75 -5.77
CA GLN A 221 -12.41 -26.44 -5.81
C GLN A 221 -11.98 -25.30 -4.87
N GLY A 222 -12.91 -24.74 -4.08
CA GLY A 222 -12.60 -23.68 -3.12
C GLY A 222 -11.54 -24.12 -2.11
N ARG A 223 -10.44 -23.37 -2.05
CA ARG A 223 -9.34 -23.58 -1.09
C ARG A 223 -9.38 -22.61 0.09
N PHE A 224 -9.86 -21.40 -0.16
CA PHE A 224 -10.00 -20.33 0.83
C PHE A 224 -11.44 -19.83 0.89
N ALA A 225 -11.84 -19.21 2.01
CA ALA A 225 -13.10 -18.48 2.10
C ALA A 225 -12.87 -17.13 2.79
N LEU A 226 -13.37 -16.06 2.17
CA LEU A 226 -13.38 -14.72 2.75
C LEU A 226 -14.82 -14.35 3.12
N VAL A 227 -15.06 -14.18 4.43
CA VAL A 227 -16.40 -13.96 4.99
C VAL A 227 -16.43 -12.76 5.94
N THR A 228 -17.60 -12.15 6.08
CA THR A 228 -17.87 -11.08 7.05
C THR A 228 -18.91 -11.54 8.09
N PRO A 229 -18.53 -12.47 9.00
CA PRO A 229 -19.49 -13.33 9.69
C PRO A 229 -20.31 -12.65 10.80
N ALA A 230 -19.82 -11.52 11.33
CA ALA A 230 -20.54 -10.75 12.36
C ALA A 230 -21.58 -9.81 11.73
N HIS A 231 -21.21 -9.15 10.63
CA HIS A 231 -22.03 -8.20 9.91
C HIS A 231 -21.66 -8.30 8.43
N GLN A 232 -22.47 -9.04 7.67
CA GLN A 232 -22.19 -9.26 6.26
C GLN A 232 -22.18 -7.94 5.51
N SER A 233 -21.23 -7.71 4.61
CA SER A 233 -21.22 -6.52 3.76
C SER A 233 -21.67 -6.88 2.34
N PRO A 234 -22.78 -6.32 1.81
CA PRO A 234 -23.51 -5.16 2.32
C PRO A 234 -24.80 -5.45 3.11
N LEU A 235 -25.24 -6.70 3.22
CA LEU A 235 -26.61 -7.04 3.66
C LEU A 235 -26.82 -6.95 5.18
N GLY A 236 -25.75 -6.86 5.97
CA GLY A 236 -25.79 -6.76 7.43
C GLY A 236 -26.16 -8.05 8.16
N VAL A 237 -26.49 -9.13 7.43
CA VAL A 237 -26.86 -10.43 8.02
C VAL A 237 -25.69 -11.03 8.80
N ALA A 238 -25.97 -11.68 9.92
CA ALA A 238 -24.95 -12.41 10.66
C ALA A 238 -24.88 -13.85 10.15
N LEU A 239 -23.67 -14.39 10.03
CA LEU A 239 -23.49 -15.80 9.70
C LEU A 239 -23.99 -16.66 10.87
N SER A 240 -25.02 -17.47 10.62
CA SER A 240 -25.69 -18.24 11.67
C SER A 240 -24.75 -19.27 12.30
N LEU A 241 -25.05 -19.71 13.54
CA LEU A 241 -24.22 -20.70 14.23
C LEU A 241 -24.08 -22.01 13.43
N THR A 242 -25.16 -22.46 12.81
CA THR A 242 -25.17 -23.63 11.92
C THR A 242 -24.21 -23.42 10.75
N ARG A 243 -24.26 -22.25 10.11
CA ARG A 243 -23.42 -21.92 8.96
C ARG A 243 -21.94 -21.77 9.32
N ARG A 244 -21.65 -21.21 10.50
CA ARG A 244 -20.29 -21.16 11.07
C ARG A 244 -19.71 -22.56 11.26
N ARG A 245 -20.48 -23.49 11.83
CA ARG A 245 -20.05 -24.89 12.01
C ARG A 245 -19.81 -25.59 10.67
N GLN A 246 -20.71 -25.39 9.69
CA GLN A 246 -20.53 -25.94 8.34
C GLN A 246 -19.27 -25.41 7.67
N LEU A 247 -19.01 -24.09 7.77
CA LEU A 247 -17.83 -23.48 7.18
C LEU A 247 -16.53 -23.98 7.83
N LEU A 248 -16.50 -24.15 9.16
CA LEU A 248 -15.37 -24.72 9.87
C LEU A 248 -15.15 -26.19 9.50
N ALA A 249 -16.22 -26.98 9.40
CA ALA A 249 -16.14 -28.38 8.98
C ALA A 249 -15.64 -28.52 7.54
N TRP A 250 -16.06 -27.62 6.64
CA TRP A 250 -15.53 -27.54 5.29
C TRP A 250 -14.03 -27.20 5.30
N ALA A 251 -13.63 -26.14 6.02
CA ALA A 251 -12.23 -25.72 6.09
C ALA A 251 -11.29 -26.79 6.67
N ALA A 252 -11.79 -27.63 7.59
CA ALA A 252 -11.00 -28.75 8.14
C ALA A 252 -10.75 -29.89 7.14
N ASN A 253 -11.51 -29.97 6.05
CA ASN A 253 -11.43 -31.04 5.05
C ASN A 253 -10.78 -30.60 3.74
N VAL A 254 -10.60 -29.30 3.53
CA VAL A 254 -9.93 -28.73 2.36
C VAL A 254 -8.41 -28.80 2.59
N GLN A 255 -7.69 -29.43 1.65
CA GLN A 255 -6.22 -29.51 1.63
C GLN A 255 -5.64 -28.47 0.66
#